data_AF-A0AAV2CZD1-F1
#
_entry.id   AF-A0AAV2CZD1-F1
#
_cell.length_a   1.000
_cell.length_b   1.000
_cell.length_c   1.000
_cell.angle_alpha   90.00
_cell.angle_beta   90.00
_cell.angle_gamma   90.00
#
_symmetry.space_group_name_H-M   'P 1'
#
loop_
_entity.id
_entity.type
_entity.pdbx_description
1 polymer ?
#
loop_
_entity_poly.entity_id
_entity_poly.type
_entity_poly.pdbx_seq_one_letter_code
_entity_poly.pdbx_strand_id
1 'polypeptide(L)'
;MDVLYDLESCPSGGVGVYNPGFWGMNIEGGKKYKLILYVRSLDSIDVSVLLTGSNGLRTLVTTIIKGPASAVSDWTKVETLLEAVSI
;
A
#
# COMPACT_ATOMS: atom_id res chain seq x y z
N MET A 1 12.77 8.31 7.27
CA MET A 1 11.72 8.73 8.21
C MET A 1 11.49 7.53 9.08
N ASP A 2 12.07 7.52 10.27
CA ASP A 2 11.98 6.37 11.17
C ASP A 2 10.73 6.53 12.02
N VAL A 3 9.75 5.65 11.81
CA VAL A 3 8.61 5.52 12.71
C VAL A 3 9.08 4.63 13.86
N LEU A 4 9.68 5.24 14.88
CA LEU A 4 9.99 4.56 16.13
C LEU A 4 8.66 4.34 16.86
N TYR A 5 8.30 3.09 17.13
CA TYR A 5 7.04 2.80 17.82
C TYR A 5 7.15 1.61 18.77
N ASP A 6 6.40 1.69 19.86
CA ASP A 6 6.33 0.66 20.90
C ASP A 6 5.36 -0.45 20.47
N LEU A 7 5.83 -1.70 20.51
CA LEU A 7 5.13 -2.88 19.97
C LEU A 7 3.74 -3.09 20.58
N GLU A 8 3.47 -2.53 21.77
CA GLU A 8 2.18 -2.67 22.46
C GLU A 8 1.05 -1.78 21.91
N SER A 9 1.35 -0.80 21.05
CA SER A 9 0.37 0.22 20.65
C SER A 9 -0.04 0.19 19.18
N CYS A 10 0.44 -0.78 18.39
CA CYS A 10 0.17 -0.82 16.95
C CYS A 10 -1.30 -1.18 16.69
N PRO A 11 -2.09 -0.33 16.00
CA PRO A 11 -3.47 -0.66 15.68
C PRO A 11 -3.54 -1.98 14.91
N SER A 12 -4.62 -2.75 15.10
CA SER A 12 -4.83 -4.04 14.41
C SER A 12 -4.77 -3.92 12.86
N GLY A 13 -4.96 -2.71 12.31
CA GLY A 13 -4.82 -2.41 10.87
C GLY A 13 -3.45 -1.88 10.42
N GLY A 14 -2.47 -1.80 11.33
CA GLY A 14 -1.17 -1.19 11.08
C GLY A 14 -1.21 0.35 11.02
N VAL A 15 -0.08 0.94 10.64
CA VAL A 15 0.09 2.37 10.39
C VAL A 15 0.57 2.59 8.96
N GLY A 16 0.22 3.73 8.37
CA GLY A 16 0.62 4.03 7.00
C GLY A 16 0.28 5.45 6.58
N VAL A 17 0.37 5.69 5.28
CA VAL A 17 0.04 6.96 4.64
C VAL A 17 -1.02 6.72 3.57
N TYR A 18 -1.88 7.70 3.33
CA TYR A 18 -2.85 7.65 2.25
C TYR A 18 -2.71 8.86 1.35
N ASN A 19 -3.02 8.69 0.06
CA ASN A 19 -3.07 9.76 -0.92
C ASN A 19 -4.53 9.94 -1.35
N PRO A 20 -5.17 11.09 -1.06
CA PRO A 20 -6.56 11.33 -1.46
C PRO A 20 -6.73 11.55 -2.97
N GLY A 21 -5.64 11.70 -3.72
CA GLY A 21 -5.67 12.10 -5.12
C GLY A 21 -6.05 13.58 -5.27
N PHE A 22 -6.40 13.95 -6.49
CA PHE A 22 -6.81 15.31 -6.84
C PHE A 22 -8.34 15.39 -6.82
N TRP A 23 -8.90 15.83 -5.68
CA TRP A 23 -10.34 15.77 -5.38
C TRP A 23 -10.94 14.35 -5.44
N GLY A 24 -10.14 13.36 -5.05
CA GLY A 24 -10.53 11.96 -5.04
C GLY A 24 -9.87 11.15 -6.16
N MET A 25 -10.20 9.86 -6.18
CA MET A 25 -9.81 8.92 -7.23
C MET A 25 -11.05 8.13 -7.64
N ASN A 26 -11.38 8.12 -8.93
CA ASN A 26 -12.50 7.35 -9.46
C ASN A 26 -12.06 5.89 -9.69
N ILE A 27 -12.27 5.04 -8.70
CA ILE A 27 -11.96 3.60 -8.78
C ILE A 27 -13.21 2.85 -9.24
N GLU A 28 -13.22 2.50 -10.52
CA GLU A 28 -14.26 1.69 -11.16
C GLU A 28 -14.00 0.19 -10.98
N GLY A 29 -15.06 -0.57 -10.66
CA GLY A 29 -15.01 -2.02 -10.51
C GLY A 29 -14.62 -2.73 -11.81
N GLY A 30 -13.81 -3.79 -11.70
CA GLY A 30 -13.30 -4.56 -12.84
C GLY A 30 -12.19 -3.87 -13.64
N LYS A 31 -11.82 -2.62 -13.30
CA LYS A 31 -10.66 -1.95 -13.91
C LYS A 31 -9.37 -2.32 -13.21
N LYS A 32 -8.28 -2.23 -13.97
CA LYS A 32 -6.91 -2.47 -13.53
C LYS A 32 -6.14 -1.15 -13.46
N TYR A 33 -5.40 -0.95 -12.36
CA TYR A 33 -4.62 0.24 -12.08
C TYR A 33 -3.17 -0.16 -11.87
N LYS A 34 -2.23 0.60 -12.43
CA LYS A 34 -0.81 0.36 -12.22
C LYS A 34 -0.32 1.17 -11.03
N LEU A 35 0.19 0.49 -10.01
CA LEU A 35 0.90 1.11 -8.90
C LEU A 35 2.40 1.03 -9.16
N ILE A 36 3.08 2.16 -9.04
CA ILE A 36 4.53 2.27 -9.11
C ILE A 36 5.00 3.03 -7.88
N LEU A 37 5.96 2.46 -7.16
CA LEU A 37 6.57 3.09 -5.99
C LEU A 37 8.04 2.70 -5.89
N TYR A 38 8.82 3.49 -5.17
CA TYR A 38 10.20 3.18 -4.84
C TYR A 38 10.27 2.83 -3.36
N VAL A 39 10.80 1.65 -3.02
CA VAL A 39 11.01 1.22 -1.63
C VAL A 39 12.49 1.10 -1.33
N ARG A 40 12.83 1.31 -0.06
CA ARG A 40 14.11 0.91 0.53
C ARG A 40 13.86 0.52 1.99
N SER A 41 14.46 -0.57 2.43
CA SER A 41 14.36 -1.04 3.82
C SER A 41 15.66 -1.74 4.24
N LEU A 42 15.97 -1.66 5.53
CA LEU A 42 17.10 -2.41 6.12
C LEU A 42 16.76 -3.90 6.32
N ASP A 43 15.48 -4.24 6.35
CA ASP A 43 14.95 -5.60 6.50
C ASP A 43 13.97 -5.93 5.36
N SER A 44 13.54 -7.19 5.30
CA SER A 44 12.42 -7.63 4.50
C SER A 44 11.17 -6.80 4.73
N ILE A 45 10.37 -6.66 3.67
CA ILE A 45 9.15 -5.86 3.68
C ILE A 45 7.93 -6.75 3.45
N ASP A 46 6.84 -6.37 4.12
CA ASP A 46 5.47 -6.85 3.90
C ASP A 46 4.55 -5.61 3.94
N VAL A 47 4.39 -4.94 2.79
CA VAL A 47 3.66 -3.67 2.68
C VAL A 47 2.28 -3.93 2.11
N SER A 48 1.26 -3.67 2.92
CA SER A 48 -0.14 -3.69 2.48
C SER A 48 -0.48 -2.40 1.73
N VAL A 49 -1.08 -2.54 0.55
CA VAL A 49 -1.60 -1.43 -0.24
C VAL A 49 -3.10 -1.61 -0.44
N LEU A 50 -3.86 -0.56 -0.10
CA LEU A 50 -5.30 -0.54 -0.23
C LEU A 50 -5.75 0.68 -1.05
N LEU A 51 -6.75 0.48 -1.90
CA LEU A 51 -7.63 1.55 -2.36
C LEU A 51 -8.96 1.37 -1.66
N THR A 52 -9.40 2.40 -0.94
CA THR A 52 -10.65 2.37 -0.18
C THR A 52 -11.66 3.38 -0.73
N GLY A 53 -12.94 3.14 -0.44
CA GLY A 53 -13.99 4.12 -0.69
C GLY A 53 -13.77 5.40 0.14
N SER A 54 -14.52 6.46 -0.18
CA SER A 54 -14.35 7.79 0.42
C SER A 54 -14.48 7.84 1.96
N ASN A 55 -15.15 6.87 2.57
CA ASN A 55 -15.29 6.76 4.03
C ASN A 55 -14.25 5.81 4.68
N GLY A 56 -13.34 5.25 3.90
CA GLY A 56 -12.31 4.30 4.38
C GLY A 56 -12.85 2.92 4.80
N LEU A 57 -14.16 2.70 4.84
CA LEU A 57 -14.77 1.47 5.35
C LEU A 57 -14.77 0.34 4.33
N ARG A 58 -14.81 0.68 3.04
CA ARG A 58 -14.88 -0.30 1.96
C ARG A 58 -13.54 -0.40 1.25
N THR A 59 -12.93 -1.58 1.30
CA THR A 59 -11.77 -1.91 0.47
C THR A 59 -12.22 -2.23 -0.95
N LEU A 60 -11.71 -1.47 -1.92
CA LEU A 60 -11.95 -1.65 -3.36
C LEU A 60 -10.84 -2.45 -4.03
N VAL A 61 -9.61 -2.33 -3.50
CA VAL A 61 -8.41 -3.06 -3.89
C VAL A 61 -7.62 -3.38 -2.63
N THR A 62 -7.06 -4.59 -2.56
CA THR A 62 -5.98 -4.92 -1.62
C THR A 62 -4.89 -5.71 -2.33
N THR A 63 -3.63 -5.37 -2.08
CA THR A 63 -2.48 -6.17 -2.48
C THR A 63 -1.39 -6.07 -1.44
N ILE A 64 -0.51 -7.07 -1.41
CA ILE A 64 0.67 -7.07 -0.55
C ILE A 64 1.91 -7.04 -1.43
N ILE A 65 2.84 -6.15 -1.12
CA ILE A 65 4.17 -6.08 -1.73
C ILE A 65 5.14 -6.71 -0.74
N LYS A 66 5.79 -7.80 -1.17
CA LYS A 66 6.82 -8.48 -0.39
C LYS A 66 8.17 -8.38 -1.07
N GLY A 67 9.23 -8.30 -0.26
CA GLY A 67 10.60 -8.32 -0.76
C GLY A 67 11.57 -8.70 0.35
N PRO A 68 12.52 -9.62 0.11
CA PRO A 68 13.58 -9.89 1.09
C PRO A 68 14.49 -8.66 1.24
N ALA A 69 15.17 -8.54 2.39
CA ALA A 69 16.07 -7.40 2.68
C ALA A 69 17.09 -7.14 1.54
N SER A 70 17.64 -8.19 0.94
CA SER A 70 18.59 -8.10 -0.18
C SER A 70 18.01 -7.51 -1.46
N ALA A 71 16.68 -7.59 -1.66
CA ALA A 71 16.01 -7.04 -2.83
C ALA A 71 15.61 -5.57 -2.64
N VAL A 72 15.64 -5.06 -1.40
CA VAL A 72 15.16 -3.70 -1.05
C VAL A 72 16.17 -2.89 -0.24
N SER A 73 17.42 -3.36 -0.15
CA SER A 73 18.48 -2.66 0.59
C SER A 73 18.86 -1.30 -0.02
N ASP A 74 18.61 -1.15 -1.33
CA ASP A 74 18.68 0.10 -2.09
C ASP A 74 17.33 0.49 -2.67
N TRP A 75 17.22 1.74 -3.12
CA TRP A 75 16.00 2.26 -3.75
C TRP A 75 15.59 1.42 -4.95
N THR A 76 14.50 0.67 -4.76
CA THR A 76 14.03 -0.33 -5.71
C THR A 76 12.66 0.07 -6.21
N LYS A 77 12.51 0.13 -7.54
CA LYS A 77 11.23 0.36 -8.18
C LYS A 77 10.38 -0.90 -8.10
N VAL A 78 9.22 -0.78 -7.47
CA VAL A 78 8.18 -1.82 -7.43
C VAL A 78 7.05 -1.41 -8.36
N GLU A 79 6.65 -2.31 -9.24
CA GLU A 79 5.49 -2.16 -10.10
C GLU A 79 4.52 -3.30 -9.84
N THR A 80 3.25 -2.99 -9.57
CA THR A 80 2.20 -4.00 -9.41
C THR A 80 0.90 -3.54 -10.05
N LEU A 81 0.08 -4.50 -10.45
CA LEU A 81 -1.23 -4.25 -11.03
C LEU A 81 -2.30 -4.50 -9.96
N LEU A 82 -3.13 -3.49 -9.76
CA LEU A 82 -4.24 -3.48 -8.82
C LEU A 82 -5.53 -3.73 -9.60
N GLU A 83 -6.31 -4.74 -9.25
CA GLU A 83 -7.62 -4.98 -9.85
C GLU A 83 -8.72 -4.61 -8.86
N ALA A 84 -9.57 -3.67 -9.25
CA ALA A 84 -10.70 -3.25 -8.43
C ALA A 84 -11.79 -4.30 -8.42
N VAL A 85 -12.27 -4.65 -7.24
CA VAL A 85 -13.37 -5.60 -7.06
C VAL A 85 -14.60 -5.08 -7.81
N SER A 86 -15.12 -5.88 -8.74
CA SER A 86 -16.39 -5.62 -9.42
C SER A 86 -17.54 -5.64 -8.40
N ILE A 87 -18.46 -4.69 -8.55
CA ILE A 87 -19.61 -4.50 -7.65
C ILE A 87 -20.88 -4.92 -8.38
#